data_AF-A0A3M1S5M0-F1
#
_entry.id   AF-A0A3M1S5M0-F1
#
_cell.length_a   1.000
_cell.length_b   1.000
_cell.length_c   1.000
_cell.angle_alpha   90.00
_cell.angle_beta   90.00
_cell.angle_gamma   90.00
#
_symmetry.space_group_name_H-M   'P 1'
#
loop_
_entity.id
_entity.type
_entity.pdbx_description
1 polymer ?
#
loop_
_entity_poly.entity_id
_entity_poly.type
_entity_poly.pdbx_seq_one_letter_code
_entity_poly.pdbx_strand_id
1 'polypeptide(L)'
;MLKGYRFSVVSAGIKYKDRNDIGLILSDLPAVAAGVFTKNRVKAAPVRLSRRRLMRPSARAIIVNSGNANACTGRQGMLDALAQTKLVADILKIPEREVLVASTGVIGTPLPMAKLK
;
A
#
# COMPACT_ATOMS: atom_id res chain seq x y z
N MET A 1 -7.71 -19.85 -9.97
CA MET A 1 -7.74 -18.39 -9.66
C MET A 1 -8.97 -18.10 -8.82
N LEU A 2 -8.85 -17.20 -7.84
CA LEU A 2 -9.98 -16.79 -7.00
C LEU A 2 -10.92 -15.92 -7.84
N LYS A 3 -12.19 -16.32 -7.98
CA LYS A 3 -13.18 -15.56 -8.78
C LYS A 3 -13.36 -14.16 -8.20
N GLY A 4 -13.38 -13.14 -9.06
CA GLY A 4 -13.57 -11.74 -8.66
C GLY A 4 -12.34 -11.04 -8.08
N TYR A 5 -11.16 -11.67 -8.15
CA TYR A 5 -9.90 -11.06 -7.73
C TYR A 5 -8.85 -11.08 -8.83
N ARG A 6 -8.14 -9.95 -8.97
CA ARG A 6 -7.03 -9.75 -9.89
C ARG A 6 -5.75 -9.41 -9.13
N PHE A 7 -4.63 -9.82 -9.71
CA PHE A 7 -3.31 -9.67 -9.13
C PHE A 7 -2.36 -9.11 -10.19
N SER A 8 -1.49 -8.19 -9.79
CA SER A 8 -0.43 -7.67 -10.65
C SER A 8 0.85 -7.51 -9.84
N VAL A 9 2.00 -7.75 -10.49
CA VAL A 9 3.32 -7.47 -9.93
C VAL A 9 4.15 -6.77 -11.00
N VAL A 10 4.93 -5.75 -10.59
CA VAL A 10 5.82 -5.00 -11.48
C VAL A 10 7.12 -4.65 -10.76
N SER A 11 8.15 -4.36 -11.55
CA SER A 11 9.42 -3.83 -11.05
C SER A 11 9.45 -2.31 -11.19
N ALA A 12 9.48 -1.61 -10.06
CA ALA A 12 9.67 -0.16 -9.95
C ALA A 12 11.11 0.22 -9.57
N GLY A 13 11.94 -0.77 -9.19
CA GLY A 13 13.34 -0.55 -8.84
C GLY A 13 13.53 0.28 -7.57
N ILE A 14 12.67 0.10 -6.56
CA ILE A 14 12.70 0.80 -5.26
C ILE A 14 14.06 0.61 -4.59
N LYS A 15 14.50 -0.64 -4.46
CA LYS A 15 15.80 -0.99 -3.85
C LYS A 15 16.71 -1.79 -4.78
N TYR A 16 16.19 -2.85 -5.38
CA TYR A 16 16.96 -3.74 -6.25
C TYR A 16 16.51 -3.56 -7.71
N LYS A 17 17.46 -3.69 -8.64
CA LYS A 17 17.15 -3.80 -10.07
C LYS A 17 16.67 -5.22 -10.38
N ASP A 18 15.91 -5.38 -11.45
CA ASP A 18 15.49 -6.67 -12.01
C ASP A 18 14.69 -7.56 -11.06
N ARG A 19 13.98 -6.94 -10.10
CA ARG A 19 13.11 -7.63 -9.15
C ARG A 19 11.76 -6.95 -9.06
N ASN A 20 10.69 -7.74 -9.09
CA ASN A 20 9.36 -7.24 -8.79
C ASN A 20 9.29 -6.79 -7.33
N ASP A 21 8.89 -5.55 -7.13
CA ASP A 21 8.87 -4.90 -5.83
C ASP A 21 7.59 -4.11 -5.56
N ILE A 22 6.67 -4.08 -6.54
CA ILE A 22 5.29 -3.64 -6.37
C ILE A 22 4.34 -4.81 -6.62
N GLY A 23 3.38 -4.98 -5.74
CA GLY A 23 2.26 -5.91 -5.89
C GLY A 23 0.92 -5.20 -5.70
N LEU A 24 -0.06 -5.54 -6.53
CA LEU A 24 -1.42 -5.04 -6.42
C LEU A 24 -2.39 -6.22 -6.35
N ILE A 25 -3.26 -6.19 -5.35
CA ILE A 25 -4.42 -7.09 -5.23
C ILE A 25 -5.66 -6.24 -5.42
N LEU A 26 -6.59 -6.68 -6.26
CA LEU A 26 -7.83 -5.97 -6.56
C LEU A 26 -9.02 -6.92 -6.53
N SER A 27 -10.06 -6.55 -5.79
CA SER A 27 -11.39 -7.13 -5.87
C SER A 27 -12.24 -6.38 -6.89
N ASP A 28 -12.85 -7.12 -7.82
CA ASP A 28 -13.70 -6.53 -8.86
C ASP A 28 -14.96 -5.89 -8.27
N LEU A 29 -15.43 -6.36 -7.12
CA LEU A 29 -16.54 -5.80 -6.35
C LEU A 29 -16.08 -5.28 -4.97
N PRO A 30 -16.85 -4.42 -4.28
CA PRO A 30 -16.61 -4.13 -2.86
C PRO A 30 -16.50 -5.41 -2.04
N ALA A 31 -15.39 -5.57 -1.30
CA ALA A 31 -15.15 -6.75 -0.48
C ALA A 31 -15.14 -6.37 1.00
N VAL A 32 -15.74 -7.23 1.83
CA VAL A 32 -15.62 -7.12 3.28
C VAL A 32 -14.16 -7.34 3.64
N ALA A 33 -13.57 -6.42 4.41
CA ALA A 33 -12.17 -6.44 4.73
C ALA A 33 -11.93 -6.38 6.24
N ALA A 34 -11.05 -7.25 6.71
CA ALA A 34 -10.56 -7.26 8.08
C ALA A 34 -9.03 -7.35 8.05
N GLY A 35 -8.37 -6.80 9.07
CA GLY A 35 -6.92 -6.76 9.13
C GLY A 35 -6.42 -6.60 10.55
N VAL A 36 -5.42 -7.42 10.90
CA VAL A 36 -4.65 -7.28 12.12
C VAL A 36 -3.31 -6.63 11.79
N PHE A 37 -2.84 -5.78 12.70
CA PHE A 37 -1.64 -4.97 12.50
C PHE A 37 -0.67 -5.17 13.65
N THR A 38 0.59 -4.79 13.43
CA THR A 38 1.63 -4.89 14.47
C THR A 38 1.24 -4.19 15.77
N LYS A 39 1.58 -4.82 16.90
CA LYS A 39 1.46 -4.26 18.26
C LYS A 39 2.63 -3.34 18.63
N ASN A 40 3.64 -3.20 17.75
CA ASN A 40 4.81 -2.35 18.01
C ASN A 40 4.39 -0.90 18.37
N ARG A 41 5.13 -0.28 19.30
CA ARG A 41 4.96 1.14 19.67
C ARG A 41 5.21 2.05 18.46
N VAL A 42 6.25 1.75 17.69
CA VAL A 42 6.59 2.42 16.44
C VAL A 42 5.82 1.77 15.29
N LYS A 43 4.86 2.51 14.73
CA LYS A 43 4.02 2.05 13.62
C LYS A 43 4.33 2.87 12.38
N ALA A 44 4.66 2.20 11.29
CA ALA A 44 4.90 2.82 9.99
C ALA A 44 3.66 3.58 9.49
N ALA A 45 3.88 4.58 8.63
CA ALA A 45 2.79 5.31 7.97
C ALA A 45 1.76 4.39 7.28
N PRO A 46 2.15 3.39 6.46
CA PRO A 46 1.19 2.48 5.80
C PRO A 46 0.33 1.69 6.79
N VAL A 47 0.91 1.24 7.92
CA VAL A 47 0.17 0.54 8.98
C VAL A 47 -0.92 1.43 9.57
N ARG A 48 -0.57 2.69 9.90
CA ARG A 48 -1.52 3.65 10.47
C ARG A 48 -2.66 3.97 9.49
N LEU A 49 -2.32 4.15 8.20
CA LEU A 49 -3.30 4.47 7.16
C LEU A 49 -4.27 3.31 6.92
N SER A 50 -3.76 2.10 6.69
CA SER A 50 -4.59 0.92 6.43
C SER A 50 -5.46 0.57 7.64
N ARG A 51 -4.94 0.70 8.87
CA ARG A 51 -5.75 0.52 10.08
C ARG A 51 -6.91 1.51 10.17
N ARG A 52 -6.67 2.79 9.83
CA ARG A 52 -7.73 3.81 9.80
C ARG A 52 -8.79 3.51 8.74
N ARG A 53 -8.38 3.03 7.57
CA ARG A 53 -9.31 2.68 6.47
C ARG A 53 -10.18 1.46 6.81
N LEU A 54 -9.61 0.47 7.50
CA LEU A 54 -10.33 -0.70 8.00
C LEU A 54 -11.25 -0.45 9.21
N MET A 55 -11.39 0.80 9.67
CA MET A 55 -12.53 1.16 10.53
C MET A 55 -13.87 1.14 9.75
N ARG A 56 -13.80 1.03 8.41
CA ARG A 56 -14.94 0.75 7.53
C ARG A 56 -14.97 -0.74 7.18
N PRO A 57 -16.15 -1.30 6.90
CA PRO A 57 -16.29 -2.73 6.64
C PRO A 57 -15.72 -3.19 5.29
N SER A 58 -15.36 -2.27 4.38
CA SER A 58 -14.99 -2.62 3.01
C SER A 58 -13.65 -2.03 2.54
N ALA A 59 -12.95 -2.81 1.72
CA ALA A 59 -11.82 -2.39 0.91
C ALA A 59 -11.83 -3.16 -0.42
N ARG A 60 -11.20 -2.61 -1.45
CA ARG A 60 -11.17 -3.21 -2.80
C ARG A 60 -9.76 -3.46 -3.32
N ALA A 61 -8.78 -2.68 -2.89
CA ALA A 61 -7.42 -2.84 -3.36
C ALA A 61 -6.41 -2.89 -2.22
N ILE A 62 -5.30 -3.60 -2.43
CA ILE A 62 -4.12 -3.54 -1.57
C ILE A 62 -2.92 -3.30 -2.46
N ILE A 63 -2.27 -2.15 -2.29
CA ILE A 63 -0.97 -1.87 -2.91
C ILE A 63 0.14 -2.21 -1.93
N VAL A 64 1.10 -3.02 -2.39
CA VAL A 64 2.22 -3.52 -1.61
C VAL A 64 3.51 -3.09 -2.26
N ASN A 65 4.43 -2.52 -1.49
CA ASN A 65 5.79 -2.28 -1.95
C ASN A 65 6.82 -3.02 -1.07
N SER A 66 7.92 -3.46 -1.69
CA SER A 66 9.07 -4.05 -1.01
C SER A 66 10.33 -3.21 -1.24
N GLY A 67 11.36 -3.42 -0.42
CA GLY A 67 12.62 -2.66 -0.47
C GLY A 67 12.63 -1.38 0.36
N ASN A 68 11.46 -0.84 0.73
CA ASN A 68 11.32 0.32 1.62
C ASN A 68 10.09 0.15 2.53
N ALA A 69 10.28 0.21 3.85
CA ALA A 69 9.19 0.00 4.82
C ALA A 69 8.30 1.23 5.03
N ASN A 70 8.70 2.40 4.54
CA ASN A 70 8.10 3.69 4.82
C ASN A 70 7.79 3.87 6.33
N ALA A 71 8.78 3.52 7.14
CA ALA A 71 8.73 3.53 8.58
C ALA A 71 9.73 4.57 9.11
N CYS A 72 9.37 5.25 10.20
CA CYS A 72 10.20 6.32 10.81
C CYS A 72 10.53 7.49 9.86
N THR A 73 9.62 7.80 8.92
CA THR A 73 9.77 8.84 7.88
C THR A 73 8.98 10.12 8.17
N GLY A 74 8.47 10.27 9.39
CA GLY A 74 7.76 11.47 9.84
C GLY A 74 6.48 11.79 9.04
N ARG A 75 6.21 13.09 8.85
CA ARG A 75 5.05 13.57 8.06
C ARG A 75 5.13 13.14 6.60
N GLN A 76 6.34 13.13 6.03
CA GLN A 76 6.55 12.76 4.63
C GLN A 76 6.07 11.34 4.36
N GLY A 77 6.37 10.38 5.24
CA GLY A 77 5.92 9.01 5.05
C GLY A 77 4.41 8.84 4.97
N MET A 78 3.64 9.65 5.72
CA MET A 78 2.17 9.65 5.60
C MET A 78 1.72 10.24 4.27
N LEU A 79 2.36 11.32 3.80
CA LEU A 79 2.08 11.91 2.49
C LEU A 79 2.38 10.92 1.36
N ASP A 80 3.49 10.19 1.44
CA ASP A 80 3.88 9.16 0.47
C ASP A 80 2.84 8.01 0.45
N ALA A 81 2.42 7.54 1.62
CA ALA A 81 1.41 6.48 1.72
C ALA A 81 0.05 6.91 1.14
N LEU A 82 -0.37 8.15 1.41
CA LEU A 82 -1.59 8.73 0.82
C LEU A 82 -1.45 8.83 -0.70
N ALA A 83 -0.36 9.42 -1.19
CA ALA A 83 -0.09 9.59 -2.62
C ALA A 83 -0.06 8.25 -3.36
N GLN A 84 0.62 7.24 -2.82
CA GLN A 84 0.65 5.89 -3.41
C GLN A 84 -0.75 5.30 -3.54
N THR A 85 -1.58 5.40 -2.49
CA THR A 85 -2.96 4.87 -2.58
C THR A 85 -3.87 5.69 -3.47
N LYS A 86 -3.64 7.01 -3.57
CA LYS A 86 -4.35 7.89 -4.48
C LYS A 86 -4.06 7.55 -5.93
N LEU A 87 -2.79 7.31 -6.30
CA LEU A 87 -2.42 6.88 -7.65
C LEU A 87 -3.18 5.62 -8.07
N VAL A 88 -3.21 4.61 -7.19
CA VAL A 88 -3.94 3.35 -7.43
C VAL A 88 -5.45 3.59 -7.53
N ALA A 89 -6.02 4.42 -6.64
CA ALA A 89 -7.43 4.74 -6.65
C ALA A 89 -7.87 5.43 -7.95
N ASP A 90 -7.06 6.39 -8.42
CA ASP A 90 -7.32 7.14 -9.65
C ASP A 90 -7.26 6.23 -10.88
N ILE A 91 -6.25 5.34 -10.98
CA ILE A 91 -6.10 4.36 -12.06
C ILE A 91 -7.29 3.39 -12.10
N LEU A 92 -7.68 2.88 -10.93
CA LEU A 92 -8.75 1.88 -10.81
C LEU A 92 -10.15 2.49 -10.79
N LYS A 93 -10.26 3.83 -10.73
CA LYS A 93 -11.52 4.58 -10.60
C LYS A 93 -12.35 4.10 -9.40
N ILE A 94 -11.69 3.92 -8.25
CA ILE A 94 -12.33 3.53 -6.98
C ILE A 94 -12.09 4.58 -5.90
N PRO A 95 -12.89 4.63 -4.82
CA PRO A 95 -12.64 5.55 -3.73
C PRO A 95 -11.27 5.28 -3.06
N GLU A 96 -10.46 6.31 -2.85
CA GLU A 96 -9.13 6.17 -2.22
C GLU A 96 -9.18 5.48 -0.84
N ARG A 97 -10.26 5.70 -0.09
CA ARG A 97 -10.50 5.06 1.20
C ARG A 97 -10.63 3.53 1.14
N GLU A 98 -10.89 2.97 -0.05
CA GLU A 98 -11.00 1.52 -0.29
C GLU A 98 -9.68 0.90 -0.76
N VAL A 99 -8.61 1.68 -0.86
CA VAL A 99 -7.26 1.18 -1.16
C VAL A 99 -6.49 1.05 0.14
N LEU A 100 -6.00 -0.13 0.47
CA LEU A 100 -5.07 -0.36 1.58
C LEU A 100 -3.63 -0.32 1.06
N VAL A 101 -2.69 -0.04 1.95
CA VAL A 101 -1.25 -0.04 1.65
C VAL A 101 -0.47 -0.89 2.65
N ALA A 102 0.52 -1.61 2.15
CA ALA A 102 1.52 -2.31 2.95
C ALA A 102 2.92 -2.06 2.37
N SER A 103 3.91 -1.93 3.25
CA SER A 103 5.29 -1.64 2.86
C SER A 103 6.24 -2.44 3.71
N THR A 104 7.31 -2.96 3.11
CA THR A 104 8.38 -3.69 3.81
C THR A 104 9.74 -3.35 3.23
N GLY A 105 10.78 -3.33 4.08
CA GLY A 105 12.15 -3.05 3.67
C GLY A 105 12.88 -2.13 4.64
N VAL A 106 13.74 -1.25 4.10
CA VAL A 106 14.57 -0.34 4.91
C VAL A 106 13.70 0.65 5.70
N ILE A 107 14.08 0.91 6.95
CA ILE A 107 13.45 1.87 7.87
C ILE A 107 14.25 3.17 7.89
N GLY A 108 13.58 4.32 8.03
CA GLY A 108 14.23 5.63 8.15
C GLY A 108 14.56 6.32 6.82
N THR A 109 14.11 5.77 5.70
CA THR A 109 14.34 6.33 4.36
C THR A 109 13.00 6.65 3.69
N PRO A 110 12.77 7.87 3.18
CA PRO A 110 11.56 8.23 2.43
C PRO A 110 11.30 7.27 1.26
N LEU A 111 10.02 7.04 0.93
CA LEU A 111 9.66 6.20 -0.20
C LEU A 111 10.01 6.96 -1.50
N PRO A 112 10.73 6.36 -2.47
CA PRO A 112 11.08 7.04 -3.71
C PRO A 112 9.86 7.14 -4.64
N MET A 113 8.89 7.99 -4.30
CA MET A 113 7.60 8.13 -4.99
C MET A 113 7.72 8.43 -6.49
N ALA A 114 8.83 9.04 -6.93
CA ALA A 114 9.09 9.27 -8.35
C ALA A 114 9.17 7.99 -9.18
N LYS A 115 9.54 6.85 -8.56
CA LYS A 115 9.59 5.53 -9.20
C LYS A 115 8.22 4.84 -9.29
N LEU A 116 7.19 5.42 -8.67
CA LEU A 116 5.84 4.86 -8.56
C LEU A 116 4.79 5.62 -9.38
N LYS A 117 5.21 6.70 -10.06
CA LYS A 117 4.36 7.54 -10.91
C LYS A 117 4.40 7.07 -12.35
#